data_AF-A0A238DMA2-F1
#
_entry.id   AF-A0A238DMA2-F1
#
_cell.length_a   1.000
_cell.length_b   1.000
_cell.length_c   1.000
_cell.angle_alpha   90.00
_cell.angle_beta   90.00
_cell.angle_gamma   90.00
#
_symmetry.space_group_name_H-M   'P 1'
#
loop_
_entity.id
_entity.type
_entity.pdbx_description
1 polymer ?
#
loop_
_entity_poly.entity_id
_entity_poly.type
_entity_poly.pdbx_seq_one_letter_code
_entity_poly.pdbx_strand_id
1 'polypeptide(L)'
;MVSEYAAFLLADETHPKPNTMPKTFKSKTLAAALALLFGVVGAHRFYLRGWRDVLGWLHLPLFAVGVWGATRFIDFGENDAIAEIALPLLGLIVGLALFQALLIGLTPDARWDEKWNVGTGRHSSSGWGAVLVAVFALLIGTAALMGGLAFGLQHYFQPG
;
A
#
# COMPACT_ATOMS: atom_id res chain seq x y z
N MET A 1 44.76 -7.34 41.50
CA MET A 1 44.18 -6.37 40.56
C MET A 1 43.90 -7.01 39.18
N VAL A 2 44.87 -7.59 38.46
CA VAL A 2 44.63 -8.22 37.12
C VAL A 2 43.70 -9.46 37.16
N SER A 3 43.71 -10.21 38.28
CA SER A 3 42.88 -11.43 38.46
C SER A 3 41.37 -11.17 38.49
N GLU A 4 40.93 -10.01 38.96
CA GLU A 4 39.50 -9.68 39.06
C GLU A 4 38.94 -9.20 37.72
N TYR A 5 39.74 -8.52 36.89
CA TYR A 5 39.34 -8.13 35.54
C TYR A 5 39.15 -9.34 34.62
N ALA A 6 40.00 -10.37 34.75
CA ALA A 6 39.84 -11.62 34.02
C ALA A 6 38.57 -12.38 34.45
N ALA A 7 38.24 -12.39 35.74
CA ALA A 7 37.01 -12.97 36.26
C ALA A 7 35.75 -12.20 35.80
N PHE A 8 35.83 -10.87 35.71
CA PHE A 8 34.74 -10.03 35.21
C PHE A 8 34.50 -10.19 33.70
N LEU A 9 35.58 -10.29 32.90
CA LEU A 9 35.49 -10.55 31.46
C LEU A 9 34.92 -11.94 31.14
N LEU A 10 35.30 -12.96 31.92
CA LEU A 10 34.76 -14.31 31.75
C LEU A 10 33.31 -14.45 32.25
N ALA A 11 32.86 -13.58 33.17
CA ALA A 11 31.48 -13.54 33.64
C ALA A 11 30.53 -12.92 32.59
N ASP A 12 30.98 -11.91 31.84
CA ASP A 12 30.19 -11.24 30.79
C ASP A 12 29.90 -12.16 29.58
N GLU A 13 30.80 -13.10 29.28
CA GLU A 13 30.64 -14.05 28.16
C GLU A 13 29.51 -15.09 28.36
N THR A 14 29.01 -15.24 29.59
CA THR A 14 27.95 -16.22 29.91
C THR A 14 26.54 -15.68 29.74
N HIS A 15 26.37 -14.38 29.46
CA HIS A 15 25.06 -13.83 29.13
C HIS A 15 24.71 -14.17 27.68
N PRO A 16 23.71 -15.05 27.43
CA PRO A 16 23.22 -15.25 26.08
C PRO A 16 22.70 -13.90 25.59
N LYS A 17 23.36 -13.32 24.58
CA LYS A 17 22.88 -12.11 23.93
C LYS A 17 21.43 -12.37 23.56
N PRO A 18 20.47 -11.54 23.99
CA PRO A 18 19.07 -11.78 23.68
C PRO A 18 18.98 -11.97 22.17
N ASN A 19 18.34 -13.07 21.75
CA ASN A 19 18.12 -13.39 20.34
C ASN A 19 17.21 -12.30 19.75
N THR A 20 17.74 -11.11 19.50
CA THR A 20 17.09 -10.06 18.75
C THR A 20 17.16 -10.52 17.31
N MET A 21 16.20 -11.36 16.91
CA MET A 21 16.00 -11.68 15.51
C MET A 21 16.00 -10.34 14.75
N PRO A 22 16.92 -10.12 13.80
CA PRO A 22 17.03 -8.85 13.13
C PRO A 22 15.68 -8.56 12.46
N LYS A 23 14.97 -7.56 12.98
CA LYS A 23 13.71 -7.14 12.39
C LYS A 23 14.02 -6.58 11.01
N THR A 24 13.42 -7.14 9.96
CA THR A 24 13.68 -6.70 8.59
C THR A 24 13.24 -5.25 8.42
N PHE A 25 14.15 -4.40 7.97
CA PHE A 25 13.86 -3.00 7.65
C PHE A 25 12.84 -2.91 6.49
N LYS A 26 11.83 -2.06 6.62
CA LYS A 26 10.79 -1.83 5.62
C LYS A 26 10.91 -0.44 5.00
N SER A 27 11.08 -0.40 3.69
CA SER A 27 11.20 0.84 2.91
C SER A 27 9.81 1.46 2.66
N LYS A 28 9.67 2.75 3.00
CA LYS A 28 8.46 3.53 2.72
C LYS A 28 8.25 3.76 1.23
N THR A 29 9.32 4.07 0.49
CA THR A 29 9.28 4.29 -0.96
C THR A 29 8.76 3.06 -1.70
N LEU A 30 9.23 1.88 -1.30
CA LEU A 30 8.75 0.62 -1.88
C LEU A 30 7.28 0.35 -1.53
N ALA A 31 6.88 0.61 -0.28
CA ALA A 31 5.48 0.46 0.13
C ALA A 31 4.55 1.40 -0.63
N ALA A 32 4.96 2.66 -0.85
CA ALA A 32 4.22 3.62 -1.64
C ALA A 32 4.14 3.20 -3.12
N ALA A 33 5.25 2.76 -3.72
CA ALA A 33 5.28 2.30 -5.11
C ALA A 33 4.38 1.06 -5.33
N LEU A 34 4.39 0.13 -4.37
CA LEU A 34 3.48 -1.02 -4.38
C LEU A 34 2.01 -0.59 -4.26
N ALA A 35 1.72 0.49 -3.53
CA ALA A 35 0.37 1.02 -3.44
C ALA A 35 -0.05 1.73 -4.73
N LEU A 36 0.88 2.40 -5.41
CA LEU A 36 0.64 3.05 -6.69
C LEU A 36 0.36 2.04 -7.81
N LEU A 37 1.24 1.04 -7.95
CA LEU A 37 1.19 0.10 -9.09
C LEU A 37 0.24 -1.08 -8.84
N PHE A 38 0.15 -1.53 -7.59
CA PHE A 38 -0.56 -2.76 -7.22
C PHE A 38 -1.50 -2.52 -6.03
N GLY A 39 -1.91 -1.26 -5.80
CA GLY A 39 -2.82 -0.90 -4.72
C GLY A 39 -4.18 -1.56 -4.85
N VAL A 40 -4.69 -1.71 -6.08
CA VAL A 40 -5.96 -2.36 -6.38
C VAL A 40 -5.96 -3.83 -5.93
N VAL A 41 -4.80 -4.49 -5.96
CA VAL A 41 -4.60 -5.89 -5.54
C VAL A 41 -4.13 -5.99 -4.08
N GLY A 42 -3.86 -4.85 -3.41
CA GLY A 42 -3.46 -4.80 -2.01
C GLY A 42 -1.99 -5.16 -1.74
N ALA A 43 -1.10 -5.13 -2.75
CA ALA A 43 0.29 -5.59 -2.61
C ALA A 43 1.09 -4.82 -1.53
N HIS A 44 0.82 -3.53 -1.37
CA HIS A 44 1.42 -2.71 -0.32
C HIS A 44 1.09 -3.24 1.09
N ARG A 45 -0.09 -3.82 1.27
CA ARG A 45 -0.58 -4.33 2.55
C ARG A 45 0.05 -5.68 2.89
N PHE A 46 0.23 -6.55 1.90
CA PHE A 46 1.04 -7.76 2.02
C PHE A 46 2.50 -7.47 2.35
N TYR A 47 3.08 -6.43 1.75
CA TYR A 47 4.44 -6.00 2.07
C TYR A 47 4.59 -5.54 3.53
N LEU A 48 3.60 -4.82 4.06
CA LEU A 48 3.66 -4.27 5.42
C LEU A 48 3.31 -5.29 6.51
N ARG A 49 2.23 -6.05 6.33
CA ARG A 49 1.63 -6.90 7.37
C ARG A 49 1.76 -8.40 7.11
N GLY A 50 2.33 -8.77 5.97
CA GLY A 50 2.52 -10.16 5.55
C GLY A 50 1.23 -10.84 5.12
N TRP A 51 1.33 -12.15 4.87
CA TRP A 51 0.26 -13.01 4.33
C TRP A 51 -0.96 -13.20 5.24
N ARG A 52 -0.88 -12.76 6.51
CA ARG A 52 -1.95 -12.89 7.51
C ARG A 52 -2.96 -11.75 7.48
N ASP A 53 -2.81 -10.76 6.58
CA ASP A 53 -3.75 -9.63 6.51
C ASP A 53 -5.02 -9.99 5.73
N VAL A 54 -6.10 -10.26 6.46
CA VAL A 54 -7.45 -10.58 5.93
C VAL A 54 -7.97 -9.50 4.97
N LEU A 55 -7.65 -8.23 5.21
CA LEU A 55 -8.08 -7.14 4.34
C LEU A 55 -7.19 -7.01 3.10
N GLY A 56 -5.95 -7.51 3.12
CA GLY A 56 -5.15 -7.72 1.91
C GLY A 56 -5.79 -8.77 1.01
N TRP A 57 -6.29 -9.86 1.60
CA TRP A 57 -7.04 -10.89 0.88
C TRP A 57 -8.35 -10.40 0.29
N LEU A 58 -8.99 -9.36 0.85
CA LEU A 58 -10.21 -8.77 0.28
C LEU A 58 -9.96 -8.01 -1.03
N HIS A 59 -8.74 -7.52 -1.28
CA HIS A 59 -8.43 -6.81 -2.52
C HIS A 59 -8.44 -7.74 -3.73
N LEU A 60 -8.05 -9.01 -3.55
CA LEU A 60 -8.03 -10.02 -4.61
C LEU A 60 -9.42 -10.30 -5.22
N PRO A 61 -10.46 -10.65 -4.45
CA PRO A 61 -11.81 -10.83 -4.98
C PRO A 61 -12.40 -9.52 -5.50
N LEU A 62 -12.11 -8.37 -4.88
CA LEU A 62 -12.58 -7.07 -5.38
C LEU A 62 -11.99 -6.75 -6.76
N PHE A 63 -10.69 -6.99 -6.94
CA PHE A 63 -10.02 -6.86 -8.23
C PHE A 63 -10.56 -7.85 -9.25
N ALA A 64 -10.77 -9.12 -8.86
CA ALA A 64 -11.34 -10.13 -9.74
C ALA A 64 -12.77 -9.76 -10.22
N VAL A 65 -13.61 -9.23 -9.32
CA VAL A 65 -14.95 -8.71 -9.68
C VAL A 65 -14.83 -7.51 -10.62
N GLY A 66 -13.88 -6.60 -10.37
CA GLY A 66 -13.62 -5.45 -11.26
C GLY A 66 -13.18 -5.87 -12.66
N VAL A 67 -12.26 -6.83 -12.78
CA VAL A 67 -11.81 -7.37 -14.07
C VAL A 67 -12.96 -8.09 -14.78
N TRP A 68 -13.75 -8.88 -14.05
CA TRP A 68 -14.92 -9.57 -14.61
C TRP A 68 -15.97 -8.58 -15.14
N GLY A 69 -16.23 -7.50 -14.40
CA GLY A 69 -17.10 -6.41 -14.85
C GLY A 69 -16.55 -5.69 -16.09
N ALA A 70 -15.24 -5.45 -16.17
CA ALA A 70 -14.60 -4.83 -17.33
C ALA A 70 -14.67 -5.72 -18.58
N THR A 71 -14.48 -7.04 -18.45
CA THR A 71 -14.66 -7.96 -19.57
C THR A 71 -16.10 -7.97 -20.07
N ARG A 72 -17.09 -7.89 -19.16
CA ARG A 72 -18.50 -7.79 -19.54
C ARG A 72 -18.84 -6.46 -20.23
N PHE A 73 -18.21 -5.35 -19.84
CA PHE A 73 -18.34 -4.07 -20.53
C PHE A 73 -17.86 -4.16 -21.98
N ILE A 74 -16.73 -4.82 -22.23
CA ILE A 74 -16.16 -4.99 -23.58
C ILE A 74 -17.06 -5.91 -24.43
N ASP A 75 -17.60 -6.97 -23.82
CA ASP A 75 -18.38 -7.98 -24.54
C ASP A 75 -19.82 -7.53 -24.88
N PHE A 76 -20.45 -6.72 -24.01
CA PHE A 76 -21.88 -6.37 -24.12
C PHE A 76 -22.15 -4.88 -24.41
N GLY A 77 -21.12 -4.03 -24.34
CA GLY A 77 -21.22 -2.61 -24.67
C GLY A 77 -22.05 -1.79 -23.67
N GLU A 78 -22.34 -0.55 -24.06
CA GLU A 78 -22.96 0.52 -23.24
C GLU A 78 -24.40 0.20 -22.77
N ASN A 79 -25.06 -0.79 -23.37
CA ASN A 79 -26.45 -1.16 -23.06
C ASN A 79 -26.63 -2.17 -21.91
N ASP A 80 -25.55 -2.53 -21.21
CA ASP A 80 -25.61 -3.44 -20.05
C ASP A 80 -25.68 -2.63 -18.74
N ALA A 81 -26.75 -2.79 -17.96
CA ALA A 81 -26.91 -2.14 -16.64
C ALA A 81 -25.72 -2.40 -15.68
N ILE A 82 -24.95 -3.47 -15.93
CA ILE A 82 -23.74 -3.79 -15.16
C ILE A 82 -22.59 -2.84 -15.52
N ALA A 83 -22.44 -2.46 -16.80
CA ALA A 83 -21.42 -1.54 -17.30
C ALA A 83 -21.56 -0.15 -16.67
N GLU A 84 -22.80 0.31 -16.53
CA GLU A 84 -23.18 1.61 -15.97
C GLU A 84 -22.67 1.81 -14.54
N ILE A 85 -22.72 0.75 -13.72
CA ILE A 85 -22.28 0.77 -12.32
C ILE A 85 -20.79 0.40 -12.21
N ALA A 86 -20.31 -0.49 -13.08
CA ALA A 86 -18.94 -0.99 -13.02
C ALA A 86 -17.89 0.11 -13.26
N LEU A 87 -18.12 1.02 -14.21
CA LEU A 87 -17.18 2.09 -14.56
C LEU A 87 -16.97 3.12 -13.43
N PRO A 88 -18.01 3.73 -12.84
CA PRO A 88 -17.84 4.66 -11.71
C PRO A 88 -17.28 3.93 -10.47
N LEU A 89 -17.67 2.68 -10.25
CA LEU A 89 -17.14 1.85 -9.16
C LEU A 89 -15.65 1.57 -9.34
N LEU A 90 -15.20 1.28 -10.57
CA LEU A 90 -13.78 1.10 -10.88
C LEU A 90 -12.99 2.38 -10.60
N GLY A 91 -13.51 3.54 -11.04
CA GLY A 91 -12.91 4.85 -10.72
C GLY A 91 -12.75 5.08 -9.23
N LEU A 92 -13.76 4.70 -8.43
CA LEU A 92 -13.72 4.78 -6.97
C LEU A 92 -12.70 3.82 -6.34
N ILE A 93 -12.64 2.57 -6.78
CA ILE A 93 -11.67 1.58 -6.28
C ILE A 93 -10.23 2.02 -6.58
N VAL A 94 -9.97 2.45 -7.82
CA VAL A 94 -8.65 2.98 -8.23
C VAL A 94 -8.31 4.24 -7.43
N GLY A 95 -9.26 5.16 -7.27
CA GLY A 95 -9.10 6.36 -6.46
C GLY A 95 -8.72 6.06 -5.01
N LEU A 96 -9.40 5.11 -4.37
CA LEU A 96 -9.10 4.69 -2.99
C LEU A 96 -7.72 4.04 -2.87
N ALA A 97 -7.32 3.21 -3.83
CA ALA A 97 -6.00 2.59 -3.86
C ALA A 97 -4.88 3.65 -3.97
N LEU A 98 -5.07 4.63 -4.86
CA LEU A 98 -4.11 5.71 -5.08
C LEU A 98 -4.09 6.70 -3.91
N PHE A 99 -5.23 6.93 -3.27
CA PHE A 99 -5.28 7.68 -2.01
C PHE A 99 -4.46 7.00 -0.91
N GLN A 100 -4.50 5.67 -0.80
CA GLN A 100 -3.62 4.95 0.14
C GLN A 100 -2.13 5.12 -0.22
N ALA A 101 -1.78 5.09 -1.50
CA ALA A 101 -0.41 5.35 -1.95
C ALA A 101 0.05 6.76 -1.55
N LEU A 102 -0.84 7.74 -1.68
CA LEU A 102 -0.61 9.13 -1.26
C LEU A 102 -0.39 9.23 0.25
N LEU A 103 -1.23 8.58 1.06
CA LEU A 103 -1.09 8.55 2.52
C LEU A 103 0.26 7.94 2.93
N ILE A 104 0.69 6.85 2.29
CA ILE A 104 1.99 6.23 2.57
C ILE A 104 3.14 7.15 2.13
N GLY A 105 3.06 7.75 0.94
CA GLY A 105 4.07 8.66 0.41
C GLY A 105 4.27 9.92 1.27
N LEU A 106 3.18 10.49 1.79
CA LEU A 106 3.19 11.69 2.64
C LEU A 106 3.42 11.41 4.13
N THR A 107 3.38 10.16 4.57
CA THR A 107 3.65 9.81 5.97
C THR A 107 5.08 10.25 6.34
N PRO A 108 5.30 11.09 7.37
CA PRO A 108 6.65 11.50 7.79
C PRO A 108 7.55 10.29 8.10
N ASP A 109 8.82 10.37 7.73
CA ASP A 109 9.76 9.24 7.87
C ASP A 109 9.94 8.81 9.34
N ALA A 110 9.96 9.76 10.28
CA ALA A 110 9.97 9.47 11.72
C ALA A 110 8.74 8.64 12.16
N ARG A 111 7.53 9.03 11.72
CA ARG A 111 6.29 8.28 12.03
C ARG A 111 6.27 6.90 11.36
N TRP A 112 6.90 6.77 10.19
CA TRP A 112 7.04 5.48 9.52
C TRP A 112 7.95 4.55 10.33
N ASP A 113 9.07 5.06 10.81
CA ASP A 113 10.05 4.28 11.56
C ASP A 113 9.54 3.85 12.93
N GLU A 114 8.85 4.74 13.64
CA GLU A 114 8.15 4.44 14.89
C GLU A 114 7.12 3.32 14.75
N LYS A 115 6.56 3.12 13.55
CA LYS A 115 5.53 2.10 13.32
C LYS A 115 6.12 0.78 12.83
N TRP A 116 7.04 0.84 11.86
CA TRP A 116 7.49 -0.34 11.12
C TRP A 116 8.94 -0.71 11.39
N ASN A 117 9.81 0.26 11.69
CA ASN A 117 11.25 0.06 11.80
C ASN A 117 11.79 0.14 13.25
N VAL A 118 10.91 0.11 14.27
CA VAL A 118 11.31 0.04 15.69
C VAL A 118 12.24 -1.14 15.93
N GLY A 119 13.43 -0.87 16.46
CA GLY A 119 14.43 -1.89 16.82
C GLY A 119 15.32 -2.34 15.66
N THR A 120 15.24 -1.71 14.48
CA THR A 120 16.09 -2.04 13.31
C THR A 120 17.42 -1.29 13.29
N GLY A 121 17.58 -0.23 14.11
CA GLY A 121 18.77 0.61 14.15
C GLY A 121 19.02 1.46 12.89
N ARG A 122 18.09 1.45 11.92
CA ARG A 122 18.13 2.23 10.69
C ARG A 122 16.98 3.23 10.64
N HIS A 123 17.26 4.42 10.11
CA HIS A 123 16.25 5.45 9.86
C HIS A 123 15.86 5.44 8.38
N SER A 124 14.57 5.63 8.09
CA SER A 124 14.07 5.76 6.73
C SER A 124 14.45 7.12 6.16
N SER A 125 15.07 7.12 4.98
CA SER A 125 15.17 8.31 4.13
C SER A 125 14.39 8.05 2.84
N SER A 126 13.11 8.37 2.85
CA SER A 126 12.25 8.12 1.68
C SER A 126 12.62 9.00 0.48
N GLY A 127 13.21 10.17 0.77
CA GLY A 127 13.71 11.11 -0.22
C GLY A 127 12.66 11.52 -1.26
N TRP A 128 13.14 11.94 -2.44
CA TRP A 128 12.30 12.34 -3.58
C TRP A 128 11.44 11.21 -4.16
N GLY A 129 11.84 9.95 -3.97
CA GLY A 129 11.09 8.82 -4.52
C GLY A 129 9.66 8.73 -3.98
N ALA A 130 9.46 8.94 -2.67
CA ALA A 130 8.13 8.93 -2.07
C ALA A 130 7.28 10.13 -2.54
N VAL A 131 7.93 11.27 -2.79
CA VAL A 131 7.27 12.46 -3.33
C VAL A 131 6.78 12.22 -4.76
N LEU A 132 7.62 11.64 -5.62
CA LEU A 132 7.22 11.29 -7.00
C LEU A 132 6.05 10.30 -7.00
N VAL A 133 6.10 9.28 -6.15
CA VAL A 133 4.98 8.34 -6.01
C VAL A 133 3.70 9.05 -5.57
N ALA A 134 3.79 9.96 -4.60
CA ALA A 134 2.65 10.76 -4.15
C ALA A 134 2.07 11.64 -5.29
N VAL A 135 2.93 12.28 -6.10
CA VAL A 135 2.51 13.07 -7.26
C VAL A 135 1.77 12.21 -8.28
N PHE A 136 2.35 11.07 -8.69
CA PHE A 136 1.69 10.16 -9.63
C PHE A 136 0.38 9.60 -9.09
N ALA A 137 0.34 9.23 -7.80
CA ALA A 137 -0.87 8.76 -7.15
C ALA A 137 -1.99 9.80 -7.20
N LEU A 138 -1.65 11.07 -6.92
CA LEU A 138 -2.62 12.17 -6.95
C LEU A 138 -3.13 12.44 -8.37
N LEU A 139 -2.24 12.48 -9.37
CA LEU A 139 -2.60 12.73 -10.77
C LEU A 139 -3.54 11.64 -11.30
N ILE A 140 -3.14 10.38 -11.15
CA ILE A 140 -3.91 9.24 -11.67
C ILE A 140 -5.21 9.07 -10.87
N GLY A 141 -5.16 9.25 -9.55
CA GLY A 141 -6.33 9.07 -8.69
C GLY A 141 -7.40 10.12 -8.95
N THR A 142 -6.99 11.38 -9.16
CA THR A 142 -7.92 12.45 -9.51
C THR A 142 -8.53 12.22 -10.89
N ALA A 143 -7.73 11.83 -11.89
CA ALA A 143 -8.25 11.51 -13.22
C ALA A 143 -9.25 10.34 -13.20
N ALA A 144 -8.94 9.26 -12.48
CA ALA A 144 -9.82 8.10 -12.34
C ALA A 144 -11.14 8.46 -11.63
N LEU A 145 -11.08 9.22 -10.53
CA LEU A 145 -12.28 9.67 -9.82
C LEU A 145 -13.12 10.62 -10.67
N MET A 146 -12.49 11.57 -11.34
CA MET A 146 -13.20 12.53 -12.20
C MET A 146 -13.84 11.83 -13.40
N GLY A 147 -13.15 10.87 -14.03
CA GLY A 147 -13.71 10.05 -15.10
C GLY A 147 -14.90 9.21 -14.64
N GLY A 148 -14.76 8.54 -13.49
CA GLY A 148 -15.86 7.76 -12.90
C GLY A 148 -17.07 8.62 -12.53
N LEU A 149 -16.84 9.78 -11.91
CA LEU A 149 -17.91 10.72 -11.55
C LEU A 149 -18.59 11.31 -12.79
N ALA A 150 -17.82 11.73 -13.79
CA ALA A 150 -18.36 12.30 -15.02
C ALA A 150 -19.30 11.31 -15.72
N PHE A 151 -18.84 10.06 -15.89
CA PHE A 151 -19.65 9.00 -16.50
C PHE A 151 -20.89 8.68 -15.65
N GLY A 152 -20.73 8.52 -14.32
CA GLY A 152 -21.85 8.22 -13.45
C GLY A 152 -22.91 9.33 -13.42
N LEU A 153 -22.49 10.60 -13.46
CA LEU A 153 -23.40 11.74 -13.53
C LEU A 153 -24.07 11.85 -14.90
N GLN A 154 -23.34 11.67 -16.00
CA GLN A 154 -23.91 11.66 -17.35
C GLN A 154 -25.04 10.64 -17.46
N HIS A 155 -24.79 9.42 -16.99
CA HIS A 155 -25.78 8.35 -17.02
C HIS A 155 -26.99 8.61 -16.11
N TYR A 156 -26.77 9.19 -14.93
CA TYR A 156 -27.88 9.57 -14.03
C TYR A 156 -28.82 10.61 -14.64
N PHE A 157 -28.29 11.57 -15.40
CA PHE A 157 -29.09 12.65 -15.99
C PHE A 157 -29.58 12.37 -17.41
N GLN A 158 -29.00 11.40 -18.11
CA GLN A 158 -29.43 10.95 -19.43
C GLN A 158 -29.59 9.42 -19.45
N PRO A 159 -30.65 8.88 -18.83
CA PRO A 159 -30.96 7.46 -18.97
C PRO A 159 -31.26 7.19 -20.46
N GLY A 160 -30.49 6.29 -21.08
CA GLY A 160 -30.68 5.86 -22.47
C GLY A 160 -32.02 5.17 -22.74
#